data_AF-A0A6G7C7K9-F1
#
_entry.id   AF-A0A6G7C7K9-F1
#
_cell.length_a   1.000
_cell.length_b   1.000
_cell.length_c   1.000
_cell.angle_alpha   90.00
_cell.angle_beta   90.00
_cell.angle_gamma   90.00
#
_symmetry.space_group_name_H-M   'P 1'
#
loop_
_entity.id
_entity.type
_entity.pdbx_description
1 polymer ?
#
loop_
_entity_poly.entity_id
_entity_poly.type
_entity_poly.pdbx_seq_one_letter_code
_entity_poly.pdbx_strand_id
1 'polypeptide(L)'
;MIKYKISFFAFLIFALFSQNVVSQTDSNKLDAKGKKQGVWKGFYEESKRPRYEGTFEHGKEIGIFNFFDDTKAKSIIATREFNAKDNSAYTIFYDQNKNKVSEGKVVNKVFEGQWKYYHLASKNIMTTEHYSKGKLEGLRTVFYLSGKIAEEINYKNNSKNGFYKKYTENGIVLEESIFKNDQYSGLAIFRDSNGNMVSKGQFVNGKKAGIWHFFEKGKLVKEMNMSFPENATKSKL
;
A
#
# COMPACT_ATOMS: atom_id res chain seq x y z
N MET A 1 5.22 51.17 -72.81
CA MET A 1 5.13 52.01 -71.60
C MET A 1 3.92 51.58 -70.79
N ILE A 2 4.07 50.66 -69.83
CA ILE A 2 3.01 50.28 -68.89
C ILE A 2 3.68 50.25 -67.52
N LYS A 3 3.36 51.23 -66.67
CA LYS A 3 3.86 51.37 -65.30
C LYS A 3 2.88 50.67 -64.37
N TYR A 4 3.30 49.60 -63.69
CA TYR A 4 2.54 49.01 -62.59
C TYR A 4 2.78 49.83 -61.32
N LYS A 5 1.71 50.41 -60.76
CA LYS A 5 1.69 51.00 -59.41
C LYS A 5 1.58 49.86 -58.39
N ILE A 6 2.62 49.64 -57.59
CA ILE A 6 2.56 48.77 -56.42
C ILE A 6 2.02 49.63 -55.27
N SER A 7 0.81 49.33 -54.81
CA SER A 7 0.22 49.94 -53.61
C SER A 7 0.59 49.07 -52.41
N PHE A 8 1.31 49.66 -51.45
CA PHE A 8 1.77 49.00 -50.23
C PHE A 8 0.65 49.07 -49.18
N PHE A 9 -0.07 47.97 -48.97
CA PHE A 9 -1.10 47.87 -47.94
C PHE A 9 -0.42 47.49 -46.61
N ALA A 10 -0.24 48.47 -45.72
CA ALA A 10 0.27 48.22 -44.38
C ALA A 10 -0.82 47.57 -43.53
N PHE A 11 -0.67 46.27 -43.24
CA PHE A 11 -1.57 45.54 -42.35
C PHE A 11 -1.18 45.85 -40.90
N LEU A 12 -1.97 46.70 -40.25
CA LEU A 12 -1.81 47.01 -38.82
C LEU A 12 -2.37 45.82 -38.02
N ILE A 13 -1.50 44.94 -37.54
CA ILE A 13 -1.89 43.84 -36.64
C ILE A 13 -2.14 44.44 -35.26
N PHE A 14 -3.42 44.65 -34.91
CA PHE A 14 -3.83 44.94 -33.54
C PHE A 14 -3.73 43.65 -32.72
N ALA A 15 -2.63 43.49 -31.98
CA ALA A 15 -2.49 42.43 -31.00
C ALA A 15 -3.40 42.75 -29.80
N LEU A 16 -4.60 42.18 -29.79
CA LEU A 16 -5.47 42.13 -28.62
C LEU A 16 -4.80 41.22 -27.56
N PHE A 17 -4.02 41.83 -26.67
CA PHE A 17 -3.65 41.20 -25.42
C PHE A 17 -4.92 41.02 -24.57
N SER A 18 -5.52 39.83 -24.65
CA SER A 18 -6.49 39.41 -23.64
C SER A 18 -5.72 39.23 -22.34
N GLN A 19 -5.88 40.18 -21.41
CA GLN A 19 -5.44 39.97 -20.05
C GLN A 19 -6.29 38.84 -19.48
N ASN A 20 -5.68 37.66 -19.37
CA ASN A 20 -6.18 36.63 -18.47
C ASN A 20 -6.09 37.24 -17.07
N VAL A 21 -7.19 37.86 -16.61
CA VAL A 21 -7.40 38.11 -15.21
C VAL A 21 -7.47 36.72 -14.58
N VAL A 22 -6.33 36.25 -14.08
CA VAL A 22 -6.31 35.18 -13.08
C VAL A 22 -7.02 35.79 -11.89
N SER A 23 -8.34 35.61 -11.85
CA SER A 23 -9.11 35.85 -10.64
C SER A 23 -8.41 35.04 -9.56
N GLN A 24 -7.89 35.72 -8.54
CA GLN A 24 -7.47 35.02 -7.33
C GLN A 24 -8.71 34.31 -6.83
N THR A 25 -8.80 33.00 -7.05
CA THR A 25 -9.87 32.22 -6.47
C THR A 25 -9.70 32.31 -4.97
N ASP A 26 -10.49 33.19 -4.35
CA ASP A 26 -10.51 33.32 -2.91
C ASP A 26 -10.72 31.94 -2.30
N SER A 27 -9.71 31.47 -1.56
CA SER A 27 -9.77 30.19 -0.87
C SER A 27 -10.43 30.34 0.50
N ASN A 28 -10.95 29.24 1.04
CA ASN A 28 -11.48 29.13 2.41
C ASN A 28 -12.80 29.91 2.64
N LYS A 29 -13.68 29.94 1.64
CA LYS A 29 -15.00 30.61 1.70
C LYS A 29 -16.11 29.73 2.24
N LEU A 30 -16.94 30.24 3.13
CA LEU A 30 -18.12 29.51 3.62
C LEU A 30 -19.35 29.76 2.72
N ASP A 31 -20.24 28.77 2.62
CA ASP A 31 -21.57 28.95 2.04
C ASP A 31 -22.52 29.70 3.00
N ALA A 32 -23.74 29.99 2.53
CA ALA A 32 -24.77 30.68 3.31
C ALA A 32 -25.18 29.95 4.61
N LYS A 33 -24.81 28.68 4.77
CA LYS A 33 -25.06 27.86 5.98
C LYS A 33 -23.82 27.71 6.85
N GLY A 34 -22.75 28.47 6.57
CA GLY A 34 -21.49 28.41 7.31
C GLY A 34 -20.68 27.14 7.03
N LYS A 35 -20.94 26.42 5.93
CA LYS A 35 -20.20 25.21 5.55
C LYS A 35 -19.12 25.52 4.53
N LYS A 36 -18.13 24.63 4.42
CA LYS A 36 -17.03 24.80 3.47
C LYS A 36 -17.52 24.76 2.01
N GLN A 37 -17.23 25.80 1.23
CA GLN A 37 -17.51 25.92 -0.20
C GLN A 37 -16.31 26.37 -1.05
N GLY A 38 -16.08 25.68 -2.18
CA GLY A 38 -15.03 26.01 -3.13
C GLY A 38 -13.64 25.56 -2.68
N VAL A 39 -12.60 26.23 -3.20
CA VAL A 39 -11.21 25.87 -2.95
C VAL A 39 -10.86 26.13 -1.49
N TRP A 40 -10.24 25.14 -0.85
CA TRP A 40 -9.71 25.22 0.50
C TRP A 40 -8.22 24.96 0.51
N LYS A 41 -7.50 25.76 1.28
CA LYS A 41 -6.08 25.59 1.59
C LYS A 41 -5.93 25.52 3.10
N GLY A 42 -5.39 24.40 3.58
CA GLY A 42 -4.92 24.26 4.95
C GLY A 42 -3.43 24.52 5.03
N PHE A 43 -2.95 25.02 6.16
CA PHE A 43 -1.56 25.39 6.37
C PHE A 43 -0.97 24.69 7.59
N TYR A 44 0.33 24.43 7.59
CA TYR A 44 1.08 24.04 8.77
C TYR A 44 1.10 25.20 9.78
N GLU A 45 1.03 24.88 11.07
CA GLU A 45 0.85 25.88 12.13
C GLU A 45 2.06 26.79 12.28
N GLU A 46 3.27 26.23 12.29
CA GLU A 46 4.51 26.99 12.50
C GLU A 46 5.00 27.65 11.21
N SER A 47 5.24 26.85 10.17
CA SER A 47 5.86 27.33 8.93
C SER A 47 4.94 28.15 8.04
N LYS A 48 3.62 28.07 8.28
CA LYS A 48 2.55 28.61 7.42
C LYS A 48 2.60 28.12 5.98
N ARG A 49 3.34 27.04 5.69
CA ARG A 49 3.36 26.40 4.36
C ARG A 49 2.05 25.65 4.10
N PRO A 50 1.64 25.51 2.83
CA PRO A 50 0.44 24.74 2.51
C PRO A 50 0.62 23.30 2.99
N ARG A 51 -0.38 22.79 3.71
CA ARG A 51 -0.47 21.41 4.18
C ARG A 51 -1.35 20.59 3.25
N TYR A 52 -2.43 21.19 2.77
CA TYR A 52 -3.29 20.57 1.75
C TYR A 52 -4.02 21.64 0.94
N GLU A 53 -4.46 21.24 -0.26
CA GLU A 53 -5.39 21.98 -1.09
C GLU A 53 -6.43 21.02 -1.67
N GLY A 54 -7.69 21.43 -1.73
CA GLY A 54 -8.78 20.66 -2.32
C GLY A 54 -10.07 21.48 -2.42
N THR A 55 -11.15 20.86 -2.88
CA THR A 55 -12.44 21.53 -3.07
C THR A 55 -13.49 20.97 -2.12
N PHE A 56 -14.29 21.86 -1.54
CA PHE A 56 -15.47 21.48 -0.78
C PHE A 56 -16.75 21.93 -1.51
N GLU A 57 -17.79 21.13 -1.41
CA GLU A 57 -19.15 21.48 -1.81
C GLU A 57 -20.09 21.24 -0.62
N HIS A 58 -20.69 22.31 -0.09
CA HIS A 58 -21.58 22.26 1.07
C HIS A 58 -21.02 21.49 2.28
N GLY A 59 -19.73 21.66 2.54
CA GLY A 59 -18.99 21.02 3.63
C GLY A 59 -18.45 19.62 3.31
N LYS A 60 -18.70 19.06 2.13
CA LYS A 60 -18.18 17.76 1.71
C LYS A 60 -16.97 17.91 0.81
N GLU A 61 -15.94 17.10 1.03
CA GLU A 61 -14.79 16.99 0.13
C GLU A 61 -15.23 16.45 -1.24
N ILE A 62 -14.81 17.13 -2.31
CA ILE A 62 -15.04 16.70 -3.69
C ILE A 62 -13.75 16.77 -4.52
N GLY A 63 -13.62 15.86 -5.48
CA GLY A 63 -12.48 15.82 -6.39
C GLY A 63 -11.17 15.49 -5.69
N ILE A 64 -10.07 15.99 -6.23
CA ILE A 64 -8.72 15.65 -5.77
C ILE A 64 -8.25 16.64 -4.72
N PHE A 65 -7.79 16.10 -3.59
CA PHE A 65 -7.03 16.82 -2.58
C PHE A 65 -5.55 16.48 -2.74
N ASN A 66 -4.71 17.52 -2.76
CA ASN A 66 -3.25 17.40 -2.70
C ASN A 66 -2.79 17.69 -1.28
N PHE A 67 -1.90 16.84 -0.76
CA PHE A 67 -1.26 17.02 0.54
C PHE A 67 0.23 17.25 0.34
N PHE A 68 0.76 18.26 0.99
CA PHE A 68 2.13 18.73 0.81
C PHE A 68 2.97 18.49 2.06
N ASP A 69 4.26 18.23 1.89
CA ASP A 69 5.21 18.21 3.00
C ASP A 69 5.43 19.61 3.60
N ASP A 70 6.07 19.67 4.77
CA ASP A 70 6.45 20.93 5.41
C ASP A 70 7.89 21.36 5.06
N THR A 71 8.31 21.12 3.82
CA THR A 71 9.60 21.62 3.33
C THR A 71 9.41 22.87 2.48
N LYS A 72 10.50 23.58 2.17
CA LYS A 72 10.43 24.71 1.22
C LYS A 72 10.00 24.25 -0.18
N ALA A 73 10.23 22.98 -0.53
CA ALA A 73 9.84 22.41 -1.82
C ALA A 73 8.32 22.20 -1.94
N LYS A 74 7.62 22.01 -0.82
CA LYS A 74 6.15 21.77 -0.78
C LYS A 74 5.77 20.61 -1.68
N SER A 75 6.51 19.51 -1.55
CA SER A 75 6.33 18.33 -2.39
C SER A 75 4.99 17.68 -2.08
N ILE A 76 4.27 17.21 -3.11
CA ILE A 76 3.05 16.42 -2.90
C ILE A 76 3.46 15.06 -2.33
N ILE A 77 3.02 14.78 -1.11
CA ILE A 77 3.27 13.52 -0.39
C ILE A 77 2.06 12.59 -0.38
N ALA A 78 0.87 13.12 -0.69
CA ALA A 78 -0.31 12.30 -0.91
C ALA A 78 -1.34 13.00 -1.80
N THR A 79 -2.13 12.20 -2.50
CA THR A 79 -3.37 12.62 -3.16
C THR A 79 -4.55 11.83 -2.61
N ARG A 80 -5.72 12.47 -2.55
CA ARG A 80 -6.99 11.81 -2.22
C ARG A 80 -8.05 12.25 -3.20
N GLU A 81 -8.56 11.33 -4.00
CA GLU A 81 -9.71 11.58 -4.88
C GLU A 81 -10.99 11.17 -4.17
N PHE A 82 -11.77 12.16 -3.73
CA PHE A 82 -13.01 11.95 -2.97
C PHE A 82 -14.21 11.68 -3.87
N ASN A 83 -14.96 10.65 -3.53
CA ASN A 83 -16.26 10.33 -4.10
C ASN A 83 -17.37 10.78 -3.14
N ALA A 84 -18.08 11.84 -3.54
CA ALA A 84 -19.14 12.45 -2.74
C ALA A 84 -20.36 11.54 -2.50
N LYS A 85 -20.53 10.45 -3.28
CA LYS A 85 -21.69 9.56 -3.19
C LYS A 85 -21.58 8.56 -2.03
N ASP A 86 -20.38 8.06 -1.75
CA ASP A 86 -20.15 6.98 -0.79
C ASP A 86 -19.15 7.33 0.32
N ASN A 87 -18.76 8.62 0.43
CA ASN A 87 -17.73 9.10 1.36
C ASN A 87 -16.41 8.33 1.28
N SER A 88 -16.14 7.74 0.11
CA SER A 88 -14.87 7.09 -0.15
C SER A 88 -13.86 8.04 -0.75
N ALA A 89 -12.59 7.71 -0.61
CA ALA A 89 -11.54 8.33 -1.40
C ALA A 89 -10.52 7.30 -1.86
N TYR A 90 -9.98 7.46 -3.06
CA TYR A 90 -8.78 6.74 -3.46
C TYR A 90 -7.55 7.53 -3.02
N THR A 91 -6.70 6.93 -2.21
CA THR A 91 -5.52 7.57 -1.64
C THR A 91 -4.26 7.03 -2.31
N ILE A 92 -3.34 7.92 -2.66
CA ILE A 92 -1.99 7.57 -3.10
C ILE A 92 -1.00 8.32 -2.23
N PHE A 93 0.00 7.63 -1.72
CA PHE A 93 1.14 8.22 -1.01
C PHE A 93 2.38 8.20 -1.89
N TYR A 94 3.20 9.24 -1.78
CA TYR A 94 4.42 9.41 -2.56
C TYR A 94 5.64 9.60 -1.66
N ASP A 95 6.81 9.21 -2.17
CA ASP A 95 8.09 9.65 -1.61
C ASP A 95 8.45 11.07 -2.06
N GLN A 96 9.58 11.59 -1.58
CA GLN A 96 10.07 12.92 -1.94
C GLN A 96 10.43 13.07 -3.42
N ASN A 97 10.64 11.97 -4.14
CA ASN A 97 10.93 11.93 -5.57
C ASN A 97 9.67 11.66 -6.41
N LYS A 98 8.47 11.75 -5.81
CA LYS A 98 7.16 11.49 -6.44
C LYS A 98 6.95 10.03 -6.89
N ASN A 99 7.74 9.08 -6.39
CA ASN A 99 7.44 7.66 -6.60
C ASN A 99 6.29 7.25 -5.70
N LYS A 100 5.40 6.37 -6.18
CA LYS A 100 4.33 5.81 -5.35
C LYS A 100 4.92 4.95 -4.24
N VAL A 101 4.46 5.16 -3.02
CA VAL A 101 4.80 4.36 -1.84
C VAL A 101 3.69 3.36 -1.55
N SER A 102 2.44 3.83 -1.57
CA SER A 102 1.27 2.98 -1.40
C SER A 102 0.02 3.62 -2.01
N GLU A 103 -0.98 2.79 -2.30
CA GLU A 103 -2.29 3.26 -2.76
C GLU A 103 -3.42 2.32 -2.32
N GLY A 104 -4.61 2.87 -2.13
CA GLY A 104 -5.79 2.10 -1.79
C GLY A 104 -7.03 2.95 -1.49
N LYS A 105 -8.17 2.28 -1.33
CA LYS A 105 -9.44 2.93 -1.01
C LYS A 105 -9.54 3.18 0.50
N VAL A 106 -10.07 4.35 0.85
CA VAL A 106 -10.57 4.65 2.18
C VAL A 106 -12.07 4.89 2.13
N VAL A 107 -12.81 4.45 3.13
CA VAL A 107 -14.23 4.75 3.30
C VAL A 107 -14.40 5.31 4.70
N ASN A 108 -15.04 6.47 4.86
CA ASN A 108 -15.18 7.11 6.18
C ASN A 108 -13.84 7.23 6.94
N LYS A 109 -12.75 7.54 6.21
CA LYS A 109 -11.38 7.69 6.73
C LYS A 109 -10.71 6.40 7.24
N VAL A 110 -11.31 5.22 7.03
CA VAL A 110 -10.70 3.91 7.34
C VAL A 110 -10.32 3.17 6.06
N PHE A 111 -9.28 2.34 6.11
CA PHE A 111 -8.84 1.54 4.96
C PHE A 111 -9.89 0.51 4.57
N GLU A 112 -10.11 0.35 3.26
CA GLU A 112 -11.12 -0.54 2.70
C GLU A 112 -10.61 -1.16 1.40
N GLY A 113 -10.92 -2.44 1.18
CA GLY A 113 -10.51 -3.18 0.00
C GLY A 113 -9.01 -3.39 -0.09
N GLN A 114 -8.52 -3.57 -1.31
CA GLN A 114 -7.11 -3.87 -1.54
C GLN A 114 -6.24 -2.60 -1.45
N TRP A 115 -5.19 -2.70 -0.64
CA TRP A 115 -4.08 -1.75 -0.56
C TRP A 115 -2.85 -2.35 -1.21
N LYS A 116 -2.11 -1.52 -1.94
CA LYS A 116 -0.84 -1.87 -2.60
C LYS A 116 0.27 -1.04 -2.00
N TYR A 117 1.41 -1.68 -1.80
CA TYR A 117 2.66 -1.06 -1.36
C TYR A 117 3.73 -1.39 -2.38
N TYR A 118 4.58 -0.40 -2.70
CA TYR A 118 5.56 -0.52 -3.78
C TYR A 118 6.97 -0.66 -3.24
N HIS A 119 7.82 -1.33 -4.01
CA HIS A 119 9.26 -1.31 -3.76
C HIS A 119 9.79 0.12 -3.92
N LEU A 120 10.84 0.46 -3.16
CA LEU A 120 11.42 1.80 -3.17
C LEU A 120 11.81 2.23 -4.58
N ALA A 121 11.35 3.43 -4.98
CA ALA A 121 11.61 4.01 -6.29
C ALA A 121 11.27 3.09 -7.48
N SER A 122 10.27 2.20 -7.31
CA SER A 122 9.86 1.22 -8.32
C SER A 122 8.35 1.22 -8.51
N LYS A 123 7.91 0.78 -9.70
CA LYS A 123 6.50 0.50 -9.99
C LYS A 123 6.09 -0.92 -9.58
N ASN A 124 7.06 -1.75 -9.18
CA ASN A 124 6.80 -3.13 -8.78
C ASN A 124 6.16 -3.15 -7.39
N ILE A 125 5.09 -3.93 -7.27
CA ILE A 125 4.39 -4.12 -6.01
C ILE A 125 5.28 -4.94 -5.08
N MET A 126 5.43 -4.49 -3.84
CA MET A 126 6.10 -5.18 -2.75
C MET A 126 5.10 -5.96 -1.91
N THR A 127 3.91 -5.42 -1.68
CA THR A 127 2.89 -6.06 -0.85
C THR A 127 1.49 -5.67 -1.32
N THR A 128 0.57 -6.63 -1.32
CA THR A 128 -0.87 -6.39 -1.37
C THR A 128 -1.51 -6.84 -0.06
N GLU A 129 -2.41 -6.03 0.46
CA GLU A 129 -3.16 -6.27 1.69
C GLU A 129 -4.64 -6.03 1.42
N HIS A 130 -5.52 -6.78 2.08
CA HIS A 130 -6.97 -6.58 1.98
C HIS A 130 -7.54 -6.10 3.31
N TYR A 131 -8.26 -4.98 3.29
CA TYR A 131 -8.83 -4.36 4.46
C TYR A 131 -10.36 -4.38 4.42
N SER A 132 -10.99 -4.62 5.56
CA SER A 132 -12.41 -4.38 5.77
C SER A 132 -12.60 -3.56 7.04
N LYS A 133 -13.24 -2.39 6.92
CA LYS A 133 -13.50 -1.47 8.04
C LYS A 133 -12.23 -1.13 8.83
N GLY A 134 -11.13 -0.89 8.13
CA GLY A 134 -9.84 -0.55 8.73
C GLY A 134 -9.07 -1.72 9.34
N LYS A 135 -9.55 -2.96 9.22
CA LYS A 135 -8.83 -4.15 9.69
C LYS A 135 -8.35 -4.99 8.52
N LEU A 136 -7.13 -5.49 8.61
CA LEU A 136 -6.57 -6.46 7.68
C LEU A 136 -7.37 -7.77 7.80
N GLU A 137 -7.97 -8.20 6.69
CA GLU A 137 -8.91 -9.30 6.59
C GLU A 137 -8.74 -9.99 5.23
N GLY A 138 -8.49 -11.29 5.22
CA GLY A 138 -8.21 -12.05 4.00
C GLY A 138 -6.72 -12.11 3.66
N LEU A 139 -6.41 -12.25 2.36
CA LEU A 139 -5.06 -12.54 1.90
C LEU A 139 -4.15 -11.30 1.92
N ARG A 140 -2.97 -11.45 2.51
CA ARG A 140 -1.81 -10.58 2.33
C ARG A 140 -0.77 -11.34 1.51
N THR A 141 -0.24 -10.68 0.48
CA THR A 141 0.78 -11.24 -0.41
C THR A 141 1.99 -10.32 -0.46
N VAL A 142 3.17 -10.87 -0.26
CA VAL A 142 4.45 -10.17 -0.40
C VAL A 142 5.13 -10.65 -1.66
N PHE A 143 5.77 -9.74 -2.39
CA PHE A 143 6.42 -10.01 -3.66
C PHE A 143 7.91 -9.65 -3.60
N TYR A 144 8.73 -10.46 -4.26
CA TYR A 144 10.09 -10.09 -4.62
C TYR A 144 10.10 -8.90 -5.57
N LEU A 145 11.26 -8.25 -5.73
CA LEU A 145 11.42 -7.15 -6.68
C LEU A 145 11.13 -7.59 -8.13
N SER A 146 11.37 -8.87 -8.45
CA SER A 146 11.01 -9.49 -9.74
C SER A 146 9.49 -9.61 -9.98
N GLY A 147 8.66 -9.34 -8.98
CA GLY A 147 7.20 -9.49 -9.03
C GLY A 147 6.71 -10.90 -8.73
N LYS A 148 7.62 -11.85 -8.46
CA LYS A 148 7.25 -13.20 -8.00
C LYS A 148 6.82 -13.17 -6.53
N ILE A 149 5.94 -14.08 -6.14
CA ILE A 149 5.44 -14.19 -4.78
C ILE A 149 6.57 -14.67 -3.86
N ALA A 150 6.74 -13.97 -2.73
CA ALA A 150 7.65 -14.33 -1.65
C ALA A 150 6.91 -14.94 -0.45
N GLU A 151 5.72 -14.42 -0.13
CA GLU A 151 4.92 -14.85 1.02
C GLU A 151 3.43 -14.66 0.73
N GLU A 152 2.62 -15.59 1.19
CA GLU A 152 1.16 -15.49 1.25
C GLU A 152 0.69 -15.85 2.64
N ILE A 153 -0.19 -15.04 3.21
CA ILE A 153 -0.73 -15.28 4.54
C ILE A 153 -2.15 -14.74 4.67
N ASN A 154 -3.02 -15.50 5.32
CA ASN A 154 -4.38 -15.05 5.63
C ASN A 154 -4.43 -14.32 6.97
N TYR A 155 -5.22 -13.26 7.00
CA TYR A 155 -5.53 -12.46 8.17
C TYR A 155 -7.01 -12.50 8.49
N LYS A 156 -7.33 -12.38 9.78
CA LYS A 156 -8.68 -12.17 10.30
C LYS A 156 -8.59 -11.17 11.43
N ASN A 157 -9.27 -10.04 11.31
CA ASN A 157 -9.25 -8.94 12.29
C ASN A 157 -7.83 -8.53 12.72
N ASN A 158 -6.92 -8.27 11.77
CA ASN A 158 -5.51 -7.93 11.99
C ASN A 158 -4.60 -9.06 12.52
N SER A 159 -5.13 -10.23 12.83
CA SER A 159 -4.33 -11.38 13.28
C SER A 159 -4.14 -12.40 12.16
N LYS A 160 -2.94 -12.99 12.05
CA LYS A 160 -2.66 -14.10 11.15
C LYS A 160 -3.57 -15.27 11.50
N ASN A 161 -4.36 -15.73 10.52
CA ASN A 161 -5.36 -16.75 10.71
C ASN A 161 -5.64 -17.47 9.38
N GLY A 162 -5.28 -18.75 9.31
CA GLY A 162 -5.40 -19.58 8.11
C GLY A 162 -4.04 -19.98 7.53
N PHE A 163 -4.02 -20.26 6.24
CA PHE A 163 -2.83 -20.75 5.56
C PHE A 163 -1.74 -19.69 5.43
N TYR A 164 -0.50 -20.15 5.56
CA TYR A 164 0.73 -19.43 5.29
C TYR A 164 1.59 -20.22 4.31
N LYS A 165 2.14 -19.52 3.33
CA LYS A 165 3.14 -20.05 2.40
C LYS A 165 4.29 -19.07 2.24
N LYS A 166 5.51 -19.61 2.23
CA LYS A 166 6.73 -18.87 1.91
C LYS A 166 7.42 -19.51 0.73
N TYR A 167 7.93 -18.70 -0.18
CA TYR A 167 8.54 -19.13 -1.42
C TYR A 167 9.99 -18.65 -1.50
N THR A 168 10.79 -19.29 -2.35
CA THR A 168 12.02 -18.72 -2.91
C THR A 168 11.66 -17.87 -4.13
N GLU A 169 12.60 -17.05 -4.61
CA GLU A 169 12.42 -16.29 -5.85
C GLU A 169 12.33 -17.19 -7.11
N ASN A 170 12.68 -18.47 -7.02
CA ASN A 170 12.46 -19.44 -8.10
C ASN A 170 11.10 -20.14 -8.00
N GLY A 171 10.25 -19.77 -7.04
CA GLY A 171 8.92 -20.33 -6.84
C GLY A 171 8.88 -21.61 -6.00
N ILE A 172 10.02 -22.01 -5.41
CA ILE A 172 10.08 -23.20 -4.55
C ILE A 172 9.45 -22.85 -3.20
N VAL A 173 8.49 -23.67 -2.75
CA VAL A 173 7.83 -23.46 -1.46
C VAL A 173 8.77 -23.89 -0.33
N LEU A 174 9.22 -22.94 0.47
CA LEU A 174 10.07 -23.17 1.65
C LEU A 174 9.25 -23.60 2.87
N GLU A 175 8.03 -23.09 3.00
CA GLU A 175 7.19 -23.32 4.15
C GLU A 175 5.72 -23.37 3.73
N GLU A 176 5.00 -24.36 4.25
CA GLU A 176 3.55 -24.41 4.26
C GLU A 176 3.10 -24.67 5.70
N SER A 177 2.33 -23.76 6.26
CA SER A 177 1.91 -23.85 7.66
C SER A 177 0.54 -23.20 7.85
N ILE A 178 -0.03 -23.40 9.04
CA ILE A 178 -1.31 -22.83 9.42
C ILE A 178 -1.09 -21.95 10.65
N PHE A 179 -1.69 -20.76 10.63
CA PHE A 179 -1.72 -19.84 11.75
C PHE A 179 -3.12 -19.75 12.36
N LYS A 180 -3.19 -19.54 13.66
CA LYS A 180 -4.40 -19.18 14.40
C LYS A 180 -4.02 -18.14 15.44
N ASN A 181 -4.58 -16.94 15.30
CA ASN A 181 -4.32 -15.81 16.21
C ASN A 181 -2.81 -15.55 16.39
N ASP A 182 -2.12 -15.33 15.28
CA ASP A 182 -0.68 -14.99 15.25
C ASP A 182 0.28 -16.10 15.67
N GLN A 183 -0.22 -17.30 15.98
CA GLN A 183 0.59 -18.46 16.36
C GLN A 183 0.45 -19.60 15.35
N TYR A 184 1.52 -20.37 15.16
CA TYR A 184 1.44 -21.63 14.43
C TYR A 184 0.42 -22.58 15.09
N SER A 185 -0.42 -23.20 14.26
CA SER A 185 -1.50 -24.10 14.71
C SER A 185 -1.88 -25.06 13.60
N GLY A 186 -1.61 -26.35 13.77
CA GLY A 186 -1.89 -27.40 12.80
C GLY A 186 -0.64 -27.85 12.06
N LEU A 187 -0.83 -28.42 10.87
CA LEU A 187 0.26 -29.00 10.07
C LEU A 187 1.23 -27.90 9.63
N ALA A 188 2.52 -28.21 9.74
CA ALA A 188 3.60 -27.43 9.14
C ALA A 188 4.57 -28.33 8.37
N ILE A 189 4.99 -27.86 7.21
CA ILE A 189 5.96 -28.50 6.32
C ILE A 189 7.03 -27.48 5.98
N PHE A 190 8.28 -27.85 6.19
CA PHE A 190 9.45 -27.04 5.85
C PHE A 190 10.29 -27.77 4.80
N ARG A 191 10.75 -27.02 3.81
CA ARG A 191 11.59 -27.49 2.71
C ARG A 191 12.85 -26.64 2.59
N ASP A 192 13.89 -27.21 2.00
CA ASP A 192 15.11 -26.49 1.64
C ASP A 192 14.91 -25.67 0.35
N SER A 193 15.95 -24.93 -0.06
CA SER A 193 15.93 -24.13 -1.28
C SER A 193 15.83 -24.93 -2.58
N ASN A 194 16.01 -26.25 -2.52
CA ASN A 194 15.87 -27.17 -3.65
C ASN A 194 14.48 -27.85 -3.66
N GLY A 195 13.64 -27.58 -2.66
CA GLY A 195 12.31 -28.16 -2.50
C GLY A 195 12.29 -29.51 -1.79
N ASN A 196 13.42 -29.98 -1.27
CA ASN A 196 13.45 -31.21 -0.48
C ASN A 196 12.82 -30.95 0.88
N MET A 197 11.96 -31.86 1.33
CA MET A 197 11.42 -31.81 2.68
C MET A 197 12.55 -31.89 3.70
N VAL A 198 12.55 -30.98 4.67
CA VAL A 198 13.50 -30.93 5.79
C VAL A 198 12.80 -31.38 7.07
N SER A 199 11.57 -30.93 7.29
CA SER A 199 10.77 -31.40 8.41
C SER A 199 9.28 -31.24 8.19
N LYS A 200 8.49 -32.07 8.88
CA LYS A 200 7.03 -31.89 8.99
C LYS A 200 6.54 -32.32 10.36
N GLY A 201 5.47 -31.68 10.81
CA GLY A 201 4.82 -32.03 12.07
C GLY A 201 3.65 -31.12 12.36
N GLN A 202 3.16 -31.18 13.59
CA GLN A 202 2.04 -30.36 14.05
C GLN A 202 2.53 -29.27 15.01
N PHE A 203 1.88 -28.12 14.97
CA PHE A 203 1.95 -27.09 15.99
C PHE A 203 0.64 -26.99 16.76
N VAL A 204 0.73 -26.74 18.06
CA VAL A 204 -0.39 -26.40 18.93
C VAL A 204 0.02 -25.18 19.74
N ASN A 205 -0.74 -24.08 19.63
CA ASN A 205 -0.48 -22.81 20.33
C ASN A 205 0.97 -22.32 20.17
N GLY A 206 1.47 -22.33 18.94
CA GLY A 206 2.83 -21.89 18.60
C GLY A 206 3.95 -22.87 18.93
N LYS A 207 3.66 -24.01 19.57
CA LYS A 207 4.65 -25.02 19.96
C LYS A 207 4.54 -26.28 19.13
N LYS A 208 5.69 -26.88 18.78
CA LYS A 208 5.74 -28.19 18.13
C LYS A 208 5.05 -29.22 19.03
N ALA A 209 4.18 -30.04 18.47
CA ALA A 209 3.44 -31.08 19.17
C ALA A 209 3.38 -32.37 18.34
N GLY A 210 3.25 -33.50 19.03
CA GLY A 210 3.18 -34.83 18.43
C GLY A 210 4.48 -35.24 17.75
N ILE A 211 4.38 -36.20 16.83
CA ILE A 211 5.54 -36.73 16.11
C ILE A 211 5.98 -35.74 15.03
N TRP A 212 7.24 -35.33 15.12
CA TRP A 212 7.94 -34.57 14.11
C TRP A 212 8.89 -35.48 13.34
N HIS A 213 8.83 -35.37 12.02
CA HIS A 213 9.69 -36.12 11.10
C HIS A 213 10.72 -35.16 10.52
N PHE A 214 11.98 -35.57 10.51
CA PHE A 214 13.09 -34.82 9.94
C PHE A 214 13.75 -35.65 8.84
N PHE A 215 14.11 -34.97 7.76
CA PHE A 215 14.57 -35.59 6.53
C PHE A 215 15.91 -34.98 6.11
N GLU A 216 16.80 -35.81 5.58
CA GLU A 216 18.01 -35.38 4.88
C GLU A 216 18.05 -36.05 3.51
N LYS A 217 18.26 -35.25 2.45
CA LYS A 217 18.28 -35.73 1.06
C LYS A 217 17.06 -36.59 0.71
N GLY A 218 15.88 -36.21 1.22
CA GLY A 218 14.61 -36.89 0.99
C GLY A 218 14.38 -38.16 1.82
N LYS A 219 15.34 -38.59 2.65
CA LYS A 219 15.19 -39.77 3.51
C LYS A 219 14.87 -39.34 4.93
N LEU A 220 13.93 -40.04 5.58
CA LEU A 220 13.65 -39.86 6.99
C LEU A 220 14.89 -40.25 7.81
N VAL A 221 15.41 -39.31 8.60
CA VAL A 221 16.60 -39.54 9.44
C VAL A 221 16.27 -39.50 10.93
N LYS A 222 15.16 -38.86 11.32
CA LYS A 222 14.78 -38.71 12.72
C LYS A 222 13.28 -38.55 12.87
N GLU A 223 12.73 -39.22 13.88
CA GLU A 223 11.40 -38.95 14.41
C GLU A 223 11.52 -38.54 15.88
N MET A 224 10.76 -37.54 16.30
CA MET A 224 10.76 -37.07 17.69
C MET A 224 9.34 -36.75 18.14
N ASN A 225 8.96 -37.22 19.32
CA ASN A 225 7.73 -36.75 19.97
C ASN A 225 8.00 -35.41 20.65
N MET A 226 7.48 -34.33 20.06
CA MET A 226 7.67 -32.96 20.55
C MET A 226 6.64 -32.56 21.62
N SER A 227 5.64 -33.40 21.91
CA SER A 227 4.73 -33.19 23.05
C SER A 227 5.40 -33.53 24.39
N PHE A 228 6.34 -34.46 24.36
CA PHE A 228 7.14 -34.90 25.50
C PHE A 228 8.58 -35.03 25.02
N PRO A 229 9.33 -33.92 24.86
CA PRO A 229 10.75 -34.02 24.54
C PRO A 229 11.40 -34.78 25.69
N GLU A 230 11.73 -36.07 25.47
CA GLU A 230 12.36 -36.90 26.48
C GLU A 230 13.53 -36.13 27.10
N ASN A 231 13.62 -36.15 28.43
CA ASN A 231 14.77 -35.69 29.19
C ASN A 231 16.05 -36.19 28.50
N ALA A 232 16.73 -35.30 27.79
CA ALA A 232 18.03 -35.55 27.18
C ALA A 232 19.11 -35.59 28.28
N THR A 233 18.99 -36.54 29.19
CA THR A 233 20.06 -36.97 30.10
C THR A 233 19.74 -38.38 30.57
N LYS A 234 20.11 -39.38 29.76
CA LYS A 234 20.59 -40.64 30.32
C LYS A 234 22.09 -40.68 30.09
N SER A 235 22.80 -40.51 31.20
CA SER A 235 24.22 -40.74 31.39
C SER A 235 24.67 -42.04 30.73
N LYS A 236 25.69 -41.97 29.89
CA LYS A 236 26.64 -43.09 29.76
C LYS A 236 27.78 -42.79 30.73
N LEU A 237 27.74 -43.43 31.90
CA LEU A 237 28.94 -43.84 32.61
C LEU A 237 29.39 -45.17 31.99
#